data_AF-A0A852MDR0-F1
#
_entry.id   AF-A0A852MDR0-F1
#
_cell.length_a   1.000
_cell.length_b   1.000
_cell.length_c   1.000
_cell.angle_alpha   90.00
_cell.angle_beta   90.00
_cell.angle_gamma   90.00
#
_symmetry.space_group_name_H-M   'P 1'
#
loop_
_entity.id
_entity.type
_entity.pdbx_description
1 polymer ?
#
loop_
_entity_poly.entity_id
_entity_poly.type
_entity_poly.pdbx_seq_one_letter_code
_entity_poly.pdbx_strand_id
1 'polypeptide(L)'
;ISDTALGTLVDVCEACGYESVQRLINDNSDYLVNGIALSLRQLEHRAHTAQVLDTMLRHSDASLLPLVEDVIQDVLSTLDQSYSNQASVFLGVLHSVMTALVQWFGSSDQEHQEGSAAERQSGALCQEPQVVTGQEMERFFLDYIKQKQMAEGDLPDTGGEADEDPPLAKLEPNSSDPEGETPLPSHAQLAKDVMERCVHLLSDGSLRVRLKVLDVLELCVTVLHPHRNHLLPMAHRVWPALVTRLISDDPLAVLRAFKVLCTLAQSCGDFLRQRFCKDVLPKLTSSLLSQAPASARAGPVYSHTLAFKLQLVVLQGLGSLCEKLDMGE
;
A
#
# COMPACT_ATOMS: atom_id res chain seq x y z
N ILE A 1 5.68 16.20 -9.59
CA ILE A 1 6.87 16.94 -10.08
C ILE A 1 6.84 16.82 -11.60
N SER A 2 7.34 17.80 -12.36
CA SER A 2 7.58 17.62 -13.81
C SER A 2 8.97 17.07 -14.03
N ASP A 3 9.18 16.26 -15.07
CA ASP A 3 10.49 15.66 -15.37
C ASP A 3 11.55 16.74 -15.63
N THR A 4 11.14 17.88 -16.20
CA THR A 4 11.96 19.09 -16.35
C THR A 4 12.48 19.62 -15.01
N ALA A 5 11.66 19.62 -13.96
CA ALA A 5 12.08 20.10 -12.64
C ALA A 5 13.07 19.14 -11.96
N LEU A 6 12.91 17.82 -12.18
CA LEU A 6 13.89 16.82 -11.77
C LEU A 6 15.23 17.02 -12.53
N GLY A 7 15.16 17.22 -13.84
CA GLY A 7 16.34 17.53 -14.67
C GLY A 7 17.10 18.75 -14.15
N THR A 8 16.41 19.88 -13.92
CA THR A 8 17.06 21.08 -13.36
C THR A 8 17.61 20.89 -11.95
N LEU A 9 17.11 19.91 -11.18
CA LEU A 9 17.67 19.57 -9.87
C LEU A 9 18.99 18.77 -10.01
N VAL A 10 19.10 17.94 -11.05
CA VAL A 10 20.36 17.27 -11.42
C VAL A 10 21.37 18.27 -11.98
N ASP A 11 20.95 19.19 -12.85
CA ASP A 11 21.81 20.27 -13.38
C ASP A 11 22.41 21.12 -12.22
N VAL A 12 21.60 21.44 -11.20
CA VAL A 12 22.05 22.14 -9.98
C VAL A 12 22.94 21.26 -9.11
N CYS A 13 22.65 19.97 -9.00
CA CYS A 13 23.49 19.00 -8.27
C CYS A 13 24.93 18.97 -8.84
N GLU A 14 25.05 18.83 -10.16
CA GLU A 14 26.34 18.85 -10.85
C GLU A 14 27.03 20.22 -10.76
N ALA A 15 26.29 21.32 -11.02
CA ALA A 15 26.85 22.68 -10.99
C ALA A 15 27.33 23.12 -9.58
N CYS A 16 26.73 22.58 -8.52
CA CYS A 16 27.15 22.81 -7.13
C CYS A 16 28.16 21.76 -6.61
N GLY A 17 28.50 20.73 -7.40
CA GLY A 17 29.52 19.74 -7.05
C GLY A 17 29.07 18.63 -6.08
N TYR A 18 27.76 18.37 -5.97
CA TYR A 18 27.23 17.26 -5.16
C TYR A 18 27.26 15.95 -5.95
N GLU A 19 27.69 14.86 -5.31
CA GLU A 19 27.74 13.52 -5.91
C GLU A 19 26.36 12.94 -6.26
N SER A 20 25.28 13.39 -5.61
CA SER A 20 23.92 12.94 -5.89
C SER A 20 22.87 13.92 -5.36
N VAL A 21 21.68 13.89 -5.97
CA VAL A 21 20.49 14.65 -5.52
C VAL A 21 20.17 14.35 -4.05
N GLN A 22 20.42 13.12 -3.60
CA GLN A 22 20.25 12.71 -2.20
C GLN A 22 21.19 13.46 -1.26
N ARG A 23 22.48 13.61 -1.59
CA ARG A 23 23.38 14.47 -0.79
C ARG A 23 22.98 15.93 -0.86
N LEU A 24 22.64 16.46 -2.04
CA LEU A 24 22.15 17.83 -2.20
C LEU A 24 20.98 18.14 -1.25
N ILE A 25 20.02 17.22 -1.11
CA ILE A 25 18.86 17.40 -0.23
C ILE A 25 19.23 17.20 1.26
N ASN A 26 20.01 16.16 1.58
CA ASN A 26 20.44 15.87 2.96
C ASN A 26 21.32 16.99 3.54
N ASP A 27 22.32 17.46 2.80
CA ASP A 27 23.27 18.49 3.25
C ASP A 27 22.62 19.88 3.39
N ASN A 28 21.43 20.09 2.80
CA ASN A 28 20.64 21.32 2.91
C ASN A 28 19.35 21.12 3.75
N SER A 29 19.20 19.96 4.40
CA SER A 29 17.94 19.50 4.98
C SER A 29 17.38 20.44 6.05
N ASP A 30 18.19 20.92 6.99
CA ASP A 30 17.77 21.85 8.05
C ASP A 30 17.02 23.08 7.51
N TYR A 31 17.51 23.66 6.41
CA TYR A 31 16.90 24.81 5.76
C TYR A 31 15.58 24.44 5.08
N LEU A 32 15.52 23.29 4.41
CA LEU A 32 14.34 22.79 3.74
C LEU A 32 13.23 22.43 4.74
N VAL A 33 13.57 21.69 5.81
CA VAL A 33 12.64 21.31 6.88
C VAL A 33 12.08 22.54 7.58
N ASN A 34 12.90 23.53 7.93
CA ASN A 34 12.42 24.77 8.54
C ASN A 34 11.47 25.55 7.60
N GLY A 35 11.82 25.68 6.31
CA GLY A 35 10.97 26.32 5.31
C GLY A 35 9.64 25.58 5.07
N ILE A 36 9.66 24.25 5.14
CA ILE A 36 8.49 23.37 5.09
C ILE A 36 7.64 23.57 6.35
N ALA A 37 8.20 23.48 7.56
CA ALA A 37 7.48 23.60 8.83
C ALA A 37 6.73 24.94 8.94
N LEU A 38 7.40 26.05 8.63
CA LEU A 38 6.79 27.38 8.59
C LEU A 38 5.66 27.49 7.55
N SER A 39 5.78 26.77 6.43
CA SER A 39 4.74 26.73 5.38
C SER A 39 3.60 25.75 5.69
N LEU A 40 3.86 24.68 6.45
CA LEU A 40 2.84 23.70 6.85
C LEU A 40 1.85 24.29 7.86
N ARG A 41 2.32 25.18 8.73
CA ARG A 41 1.49 26.04 9.60
C ARG A 41 0.58 27.01 8.81
N GLN A 42 0.67 27.03 7.48
CA GLN A 42 -0.20 27.79 6.56
C GLN A 42 -0.79 26.89 5.44
N LEU A 43 -0.94 25.58 5.68
CA LEU A 43 -1.33 24.57 4.67
C LEU A 43 -2.56 24.92 3.85
N GLU A 44 -3.58 25.55 4.46
CA GLU A 44 -4.80 26.04 3.81
C GLU A 44 -4.54 26.84 2.52
N HIS A 45 -3.41 27.54 2.45
CA HIS A 45 -3.03 28.43 1.35
C HIS A 45 -1.87 27.88 0.50
N ARG A 46 -1.30 26.72 0.84
CA ARG A 46 -0.05 26.20 0.23
C ARG A 46 -0.07 24.68 -0.03
N ALA A 47 -0.99 24.23 -0.89
CA ALA A 47 -1.05 22.82 -1.33
C ALA A 47 0.29 22.28 -1.91
N HIS A 48 1.14 23.15 -2.45
CA HIS A 48 2.47 22.79 -2.94
C HIS A 48 3.47 22.41 -1.84
N THR A 49 3.31 22.87 -0.59
CA THR A 49 4.24 22.53 0.50
C THR A 49 4.23 21.03 0.79
N ALA A 50 3.07 20.38 0.75
CA ALA A 50 2.96 18.93 0.86
C ALA A 50 3.71 18.21 -0.28
N GLN A 51 3.70 18.77 -1.49
CA GLN A 51 4.42 18.23 -2.67
C GLN A 51 5.94 18.40 -2.54
N VAL A 52 6.41 19.49 -1.94
CA VAL A 52 7.85 19.72 -1.69
C VAL A 52 8.37 18.76 -0.62
N LEU A 53 7.64 18.57 0.48
CA LEU A 53 7.99 17.59 1.51
C LEU A 53 7.97 16.15 0.96
N ASP A 54 6.93 15.80 0.19
CA ASP A 54 6.82 14.54 -0.55
C ASP A 54 7.99 14.29 -1.53
N THR A 55 8.48 15.34 -2.20
CA THR A 55 9.66 15.27 -3.06
C THR A 55 10.94 15.04 -2.25
N MET A 56 11.12 15.83 -1.17
CA MET A 56 12.27 15.76 -0.27
C MET A 56 12.42 14.35 0.33
N LEU A 57 11.35 13.81 0.91
CA LEU A 57 11.36 12.52 1.59
C LEU A 57 11.73 11.33 0.66
N ARG A 58 11.24 11.32 -0.58
CA ARG A 58 11.52 10.25 -1.55
C ARG A 58 12.98 10.20 -2.03
N HIS A 59 13.62 11.36 -2.11
CA HIS A 59 14.98 11.51 -2.62
C HIS A 59 16.04 11.57 -1.51
N SER A 60 15.64 11.33 -0.26
CA SER A 60 16.50 11.28 0.93
C SER A 60 16.39 9.94 1.64
N ASP A 61 17.11 9.80 2.75
CA ASP A 61 17.19 8.60 3.60
C ASP A 61 16.83 8.87 5.06
N ALA A 62 16.97 7.83 5.89
CA ALA A 62 16.67 7.83 7.33
C ALA A 62 17.34 8.94 8.15
N SER A 63 18.45 9.55 7.67
CA SER A 63 19.10 10.67 8.36
C SER A 63 18.20 11.90 8.52
N LEU A 64 17.17 12.07 7.68
CA LEU A 64 16.19 13.14 7.83
C LEU A 64 15.22 12.95 9.01
N LEU A 65 15.01 11.72 9.48
CA LEU A 65 13.92 11.41 10.42
C LEU A 65 13.91 12.32 11.66
N PRO A 66 15.04 12.56 12.38
CA PRO A 66 15.04 13.41 13.57
C PRO A 66 14.71 14.88 13.30
N LEU A 67 14.89 15.36 12.06
CA LEU A 67 14.56 16.73 11.65
C LEU A 67 13.07 16.88 11.35
N VAL A 68 12.47 15.88 10.69
CA VAL A 68 11.09 15.93 10.22
C VAL A 68 10.11 15.45 11.30
N GLU A 69 10.55 14.69 12.31
CA GLU A 69 9.72 14.14 13.39
C GLU A 69 8.88 15.20 14.12
N ASP A 70 9.49 16.29 14.61
CA ASP A 70 8.78 17.43 15.22
C ASP A 70 7.73 18.03 14.28
N VAL A 71 8.05 18.16 12.99
CA VAL A 71 7.17 18.73 11.96
C VAL A 71 5.96 17.83 11.70
N ILE A 72 6.11 16.51 11.86
CA ILE A 72 5.02 15.55 11.69
C ILE A 72 4.15 15.48 12.94
N GLN A 73 4.71 15.69 14.14
CA GLN A 73 3.93 15.85 15.36
C GLN A 73 3.12 17.18 15.37
N ASP A 74 3.68 18.27 14.82
CA ASP A 74 2.94 19.51 14.49
C ASP A 74 1.77 19.22 13.52
N VAL A 75 2.00 18.41 12.48
CA VAL A 75 0.96 17.97 11.53
C VAL A 75 -0.11 17.10 12.19
N LEU A 76 0.26 16.14 13.03
CA LEU A 76 -0.68 15.24 13.72
C LEU A 76 -1.54 16.00 14.75
N SER A 77 -0.92 16.88 15.54
CA SER A 77 -1.64 17.71 16.50
C SER A 77 -2.55 18.75 15.82
N THR A 78 -2.19 19.25 14.63
CA THR A 78 -3.07 20.12 13.82
C THR A 78 -4.22 19.34 13.19
N LEU A 79 -3.97 18.12 12.71
CA LEU A 79 -5.02 17.21 12.23
C LEU A 79 -6.02 16.88 13.34
N ASP A 80 -5.53 16.63 14.57
CA ASP A 80 -6.38 16.40 15.75
C ASP A 80 -7.33 17.58 16.07
N GLN A 81 -6.99 18.79 15.61
CA GLN A 81 -7.81 20.00 15.77
C GLN A 81 -8.73 20.31 14.56
N SER A 82 -8.53 19.67 13.39
CA SER A 82 -9.07 20.13 12.10
C SER A 82 -9.69 19.03 11.22
N TYR A 83 -10.07 17.90 11.83
CA TYR A 83 -10.60 16.67 11.23
C TYR A 83 -11.52 16.81 10.00
N SER A 84 -12.40 17.82 9.92
CA SER A 84 -13.42 17.91 8.86
C SER A 84 -12.95 18.54 7.54
N ASN A 85 -12.27 19.69 7.60
CA ASN A 85 -12.02 20.51 6.40
C ASN A 85 -10.66 20.25 5.75
N GLN A 86 -9.67 19.75 6.51
CA GLN A 86 -8.26 19.72 6.07
C GLN A 86 -7.65 18.31 6.03
N ALA A 87 -8.35 17.28 6.52
CA ALA A 87 -7.83 15.91 6.62
C ALA A 87 -7.26 15.37 5.30
N SER A 88 -7.84 15.73 4.14
CA SER A 88 -7.34 15.29 2.82
C SER A 88 -5.93 15.78 2.49
N VAL A 89 -5.52 16.94 3.02
CA VAL A 89 -4.19 17.53 2.81
C VAL A 89 -3.19 16.93 3.80
N PHE A 90 -3.56 16.83 5.08
CA PHE A 90 -2.75 16.16 6.09
C PHE A 90 -2.50 14.69 5.77
N LEU A 91 -3.52 13.94 5.29
CA LEU A 91 -3.35 12.57 4.81
C LEU A 91 -2.45 12.45 3.58
N GLY A 92 -2.31 13.52 2.78
CA GLY A 92 -1.28 13.60 1.74
C GLY A 92 0.13 13.57 2.33
N VAL A 93 0.38 14.44 3.33
CA VAL A 93 1.66 14.49 4.06
C VAL A 93 1.94 13.18 4.78
N LEU A 94 1.00 12.68 5.60
CA LEU A 94 1.15 11.44 6.38
C LEU A 94 1.43 10.23 5.48
N HIS A 95 0.79 10.14 4.31
CA HIS A 95 1.08 9.09 3.33
C HIS A 95 2.51 9.18 2.79
N SER A 96 2.98 10.37 2.42
CA SER A 96 4.34 10.56 1.91
C SER A 96 5.40 10.23 2.97
N VAL A 97 5.15 10.60 4.22
CA VAL A 97 5.96 10.21 5.39
C VAL A 97 5.99 8.68 5.56
N MET A 98 4.83 8.01 5.64
CA MET A 98 4.79 6.56 5.81
C MET A 98 5.40 5.81 4.61
N THR A 99 5.27 6.35 3.39
CA THR A 99 5.93 5.80 2.19
C THR A 99 7.44 5.87 2.33
N ALA A 100 7.97 7.01 2.79
CA ALA A 100 9.40 7.19 3.03
C ALA A 100 9.92 6.29 4.16
N LEU A 101 9.17 6.11 5.27
CA LEU A 101 9.55 5.15 6.31
C LEU A 101 9.66 3.71 5.78
N VAL A 102 8.71 3.27 4.93
CA VAL A 102 8.80 1.95 4.27
C VAL A 102 10.01 1.88 3.34
N GLN A 103 10.32 2.94 2.58
CA GLN A 103 11.49 3.01 1.71
C GLN A 103 12.83 3.00 2.50
N TRP A 104 12.87 3.64 3.68
CA TRP A 104 14.09 3.80 4.49
C TRP A 104 14.39 2.60 5.39
N PHE A 105 13.36 1.90 5.88
CA PHE A 105 13.51 0.83 6.88
C PHE A 105 13.00 -0.54 6.42
N GLY A 106 12.16 -0.63 5.38
CA GLY A 106 11.54 -1.87 4.92
C GLY A 106 12.44 -2.81 4.09
N SER A 107 13.68 -2.40 3.80
CA SER A 107 14.63 -3.18 2.99
C SER A 107 15.36 -4.30 3.77
N SER A 108 15.04 -4.51 5.05
CA SER A 108 15.76 -5.43 5.96
C SER A 108 15.51 -6.93 5.72
N ASP A 109 14.38 -7.28 5.10
CA ASP A 109 13.84 -8.65 5.21
C ASP A 109 14.23 -9.59 4.05
N GLN A 110 15.05 -9.15 3.08
CA GLN A 110 15.40 -9.98 1.90
C GLN A 110 16.63 -10.90 2.07
N GLU A 111 17.56 -10.63 3.00
CA GLU A 111 18.85 -11.35 3.03
C GLU A 111 18.86 -12.69 3.78
N HIS A 112 17.74 -13.13 4.37
CA HIS A 112 17.70 -14.29 5.28
C HIS A 112 16.93 -15.53 4.76
N GLN A 113 16.66 -15.63 3.45
CA GLN A 113 16.05 -16.84 2.86
C GLN A 113 16.75 -17.46 1.63
N GLU A 114 17.93 -16.96 1.21
CA GLU A 114 18.76 -17.62 0.18
C GLU A 114 19.70 -18.68 0.77
N GLY A 115 19.11 -19.70 1.42
CA GLY A 115 19.86 -20.71 2.19
C GLY A 115 19.86 -22.15 1.64
N SER A 116 19.14 -22.46 0.56
CA SER A 116 19.02 -23.85 0.05
C SER A 116 18.62 -23.98 -1.43
N ALA A 117 19.37 -23.34 -2.34
CA ALA A 117 19.18 -23.49 -3.80
C ALA A 117 20.49 -23.55 -4.62
N ALA A 118 21.65 -23.53 -3.96
CA ALA A 118 22.95 -23.44 -4.61
C ALA A 118 23.47 -24.80 -5.14
N GLU A 119 22.76 -25.40 -6.12
CA GLU A 119 23.37 -26.26 -7.16
C GLU A 119 22.34 -26.75 -8.22
N ARG A 120 22.13 -25.95 -9.28
CA ARG A 120 22.10 -26.44 -10.69
C ARG A 120 22.05 -25.32 -11.73
N GLN A 121 23.01 -25.41 -12.66
CA GLN A 121 22.99 -24.81 -14.01
C GLN A 121 23.02 -23.27 -14.09
N SER A 122 24.24 -22.72 -14.04
CA SER A 122 24.55 -21.40 -14.58
C SER A 122 24.23 -21.32 -16.08
N GLY A 123 23.66 -20.21 -16.57
CA GLY A 123 23.71 -19.91 -18.01
C GLY A 123 22.64 -19.03 -18.65
N ALA A 124 22.48 -17.76 -18.24
CA ALA A 124 22.09 -16.70 -19.19
C ALA A 124 22.45 -15.28 -18.67
N LEU A 125 23.05 -14.51 -19.58
CA LEU A 125 23.51 -13.12 -19.49
C LEU A 125 22.55 -12.09 -18.85
N CYS A 126 23.13 -11.04 -18.27
CA CYS A 126 22.45 -9.80 -17.90
C CYS A 126 21.76 -9.12 -19.11
N GLN A 127 20.71 -8.33 -18.87
CA GLN A 127 20.23 -7.32 -19.83
C GLN A 127 20.06 -5.95 -19.17
N GLU A 128 20.58 -4.95 -19.86
CA GLU A 128 20.43 -3.52 -19.59
C GLU A 128 19.04 -3.02 -20.06
N PRO A 129 18.63 -1.76 -19.79
CA PRO A 129 17.29 -1.28 -20.13
C PRO A 129 16.93 -1.44 -21.61
N GLN A 130 15.84 -2.15 -21.90
CA GLN A 130 15.38 -2.37 -23.27
C GLN A 130 14.95 -1.05 -23.94
N VAL A 131 15.66 -0.69 -25.00
CA VAL A 131 15.23 0.34 -25.95
C VAL A 131 14.05 -0.22 -26.74
N VAL A 132 12.83 0.28 -26.47
CA VAL A 132 11.60 -0.17 -27.14
C VAL A 132 11.74 -0.03 -28.65
N THR A 133 11.63 -1.15 -29.35
CA THR A 133 11.85 -1.25 -30.79
C THR A 133 10.61 -0.82 -31.56
N GLY A 134 10.78 -0.26 -32.77
CA GLY A 134 9.65 0.16 -33.61
C GLY A 134 8.62 -0.95 -33.90
N GLN A 135 9.07 -2.21 -33.94
CA GLN A 135 8.20 -3.39 -34.14
C GLN A 135 7.32 -3.72 -32.92
N GLU A 136 7.71 -3.31 -31.72
CA GLU A 136 6.93 -3.52 -30.49
C GLU A 136 5.85 -2.45 -30.38
N MET A 137 6.20 -1.21 -30.75
CA MET A 137 5.25 -0.11 -30.95
C MET A 137 4.25 -0.43 -32.08
N GLU A 138 4.71 -1.03 -33.19
CA GLU A 138 3.86 -1.50 -34.28
C GLU A 138 2.87 -2.58 -33.81
N ARG A 139 3.31 -3.58 -33.04
CA ARG A 139 2.41 -4.58 -32.42
C ARG A 139 1.38 -3.95 -31.48
N PHE A 140 1.78 -2.97 -30.67
CA PHE A 140 0.86 -2.25 -29.78
C PHE A 140 -0.21 -1.48 -30.57
N PHE A 141 0.17 -0.76 -31.62
CA PHE A 141 -0.80 -0.06 -32.48
C PHE A 141 -1.68 -1.01 -33.30
N LEU A 142 -1.15 -2.15 -33.77
CA LEU A 142 -1.95 -3.18 -34.45
C LEU A 142 -3.00 -3.79 -33.52
N ASP A 143 -2.66 -4.11 -32.27
CA ASP A 143 -3.64 -4.63 -31.32
C ASP A 143 -4.65 -3.55 -30.88
N TYR A 144 -4.23 -2.29 -30.73
CA TYR A 144 -5.15 -1.17 -30.49
C TYR A 144 -6.13 -0.95 -31.65
N ILE A 145 -5.68 -1.02 -32.91
CA ILE A 145 -6.55 -0.94 -34.09
C ILE A 145 -7.51 -2.13 -34.14
N LYS A 146 -7.05 -3.33 -33.82
CA LYS A 146 -7.86 -4.55 -33.74
C LYS A 146 -8.93 -4.43 -32.64
N GLN A 147 -8.58 -3.94 -31.45
CA GLN A 147 -9.52 -3.64 -30.35
C GLN A 147 -10.56 -2.60 -30.78
N LYS A 148 -10.16 -1.55 -31.52
CA LYS A 148 -11.08 -0.56 -32.08
C LYS A 148 -12.06 -1.19 -33.09
N GLN A 149 -11.58 -2.06 -33.97
CA GLN A 149 -12.43 -2.76 -34.95
C GLN A 149 -13.43 -3.71 -34.27
N MET A 150 -13.05 -4.40 -33.18
CA MET A 150 -13.99 -5.18 -32.36
C MET A 150 -15.08 -4.29 -31.74
N ALA A 151 -14.74 -3.09 -31.27
CA ALA A 151 -15.70 -2.13 -30.73
C ALA A 151 -16.64 -1.54 -31.82
N GLU A 152 -16.26 -1.63 -33.10
CA GLU A 152 -17.07 -1.20 -34.25
C GLU A 152 -17.92 -2.35 -34.85
N GLY A 153 -17.79 -3.59 -34.33
CA GLY A 153 -18.89 -4.56 -34.31
C GLY A 153 -18.87 -5.75 -35.28
N ASP A 154 -17.70 -6.29 -35.64
CA ASP A 154 -17.61 -7.49 -36.50
C ASP A 154 -16.48 -8.47 -36.08
N LEU A 155 -16.85 -9.64 -35.55
CA LEU A 155 -16.02 -10.86 -35.41
C LEU A 155 -16.90 -12.12 -35.17
N PRO A 156 -16.51 -13.32 -35.65
CA PRO A 156 -17.22 -14.58 -35.43
C PRO A 156 -16.76 -15.37 -34.17
N ASP A 157 -17.49 -16.45 -33.88
CA ASP A 157 -17.49 -17.26 -32.65
C ASP A 157 -16.60 -18.53 -32.69
N THR A 158 -15.94 -18.87 -31.56
CA THR A 158 -15.67 -20.26 -31.09
C THR A 158 -15.29 -20.24 -29.58
N GLY A 159 -15.66 -21.27 -28.80
CA GLY A 159 -15.30 -21.43 -27.36
C GLY A 159 -14.91 -22.87 -26.95
N GLY A 160 -14.61 -23.10 -25.65
CA GLY A 160 -14.30 -24.43 -25.08
C GLY A 160 -13.90 -24.46 -23.58
N GLU A 161 -14.37 -25.50 -22.86
CA GLU A 161 -14.29 -25.81 -21.40
C GLU A 161 -12.92 -26.44 -20.96
N ALA A 162 -12.34 -26.37 -19.73
CA ALA A 162 -12.71 -26.77 -18.33
C ALA A 162 -12.48 -28.29 -18.01
N ASP A 163 -11.92 -28.82 -16.88
CA ASP A 163 -11.29 -28.35 -15.60
C ASP A 163 -9.99 -29.20 -15.29
N GLU A 164 -9.42 -29.59 -14.10
CA GLU A 164 -9.71 -29.62 -12.63
C GLU A 164 -8.36 -29.74 -11.79
N ASP A 165 -8.36 -30.00 -10.47
CA ASP A 165 -7.24 -29.80 -9.47
C ASP A 165 -7.32 -30.77 -8.23
N PRO A 166 -6.52 -30.75 -7.11
CA PRO A 166 -5.09 -30.46 -6.81
C PRO A 166 -4.29 -31.74 -6.33
N PRO A 167 -4.03 -32.19 -5.04
CA PRO A 167 -3.94 -31.62 -3.66
C PRO A 167 -2.72 -32.03 -2.72
N LEU A 168 -2.06 -31.04 -2.07
CA LEU A 168 -1.59 -30.93 -0.64
C LEU A 168 -0.77 -31.98 0.20
N ALA A 169 0.20 -31.49 1.03
CA ALA A 169 0.34 -31.76 2.50
C ALA A 169 1.45 -30.96 3.30
N LYS A 170 1.03 -30.22 4.35
CA LYS A 170 1.58 -29.79 5.70
C LYS A 170 3.06 -30.09 6.19
N LEU A 171 3.69 -29.42 7.20
CA LEU A 171 3.59 -28.11 7.92
C LEU A 171 4.85 -27.85 8.87
N GLU A 172 4.84 -26.77 9.69
CA GLU A 172 5.90 -26.22 10.60
C GLU A 172 6.15 -26.99 11.94
N PRO A 173 6.97 -26.46 12.91
CA PRO A 173 6.40 -25.57 13.96
C PRO A 173 7.29 -24.40 14.49
N ASN A 174 6.66 -23.51 15.28
CA ASN A 174 7.20 -22.27 15.87
C ASN A 174 7.92 -22.42 17.24
N SER A 175 8.62 -21.36 17.67
CA SER A 175 8.95 -21.09 19.08
C SER A 175 8.89 -19.59 19.40
N SER A 176 8.26 -19.21 20.53
CA SER A 176 8.09 -17.83 20.98
C SER A 176 8.60 -17.64 22.41
N ASP A 177 9.40 -16.59 22.66
CA ASP A 177 9.83 -16.16 23.99
C ASP A 177 9.42 -14.69 24.28
N PRO A 178 9.18 -14.32 25.55
CA PRO A 178 8.74 -12.97 25.92
C PRO A 178 9.90 -12.08 26.41
N GLU A 179 10.53 -11.32 25.51
CA GLU A 179 11.52 -10.31 25.89
C GLU A 179 10.89 -8.95 26.25
N GLY A 180 11.55 -8.21 27.14
CA GLY A 180 11.01 -7.02 27.79
C GLY A 180 10.84 -5.81 26.87
N GLU A 181 10.02 -4.85 27.30
CA GLU A 181 9.68 -3.63 26.54
C GLU A 181 10.90 -2.73 26.27
N THR A 182 11.57 -2.97 25.14
CA THR A 182 12.43 -1.98 24.51
C THR A 182 11.56 -0.82 23.99
N PRO A 183 11.95 0.44 24.20
CA PRO A 183 11.23 1.57 23.63
C PRO A 183 11.29 1.50 22.09
N LEU A 184 10.18 1.83 21.43
CA LEU A 184 10.11 1.78 19.96
C LEU A 184 11.15 2.74 19.34
N PRO A 185 11.79 2.35 18.23
CA PRO A 185 12.45 3.31 17.34
C PRO A 185 11.49 4.42 16.93
N SER A 186 11.98 5.65 16.71
CA SER A 186 11.12 6.80 16.40
C SER A 186 10.26 6.59 15.16
N HIS A 187 10.76 5.92 14.11
CA HIS A 187 9.95 5.58 12.93
C HIS A 187 8.73 4.69 13.28
N ALA A 188 8.89 3.76 14.21
CA ALA A 188 7.82 2.86 14.63
C ALA A 188 6.85 3.56 15.60
N GLN A 189 7.35 4.37 16.53
CA GLN A 189 6.48 5.19 17.39
C GLN A 189 5.65 6.19 16.56
N LEU A 190 6.26 6.83 15.57
CA LEU A 190 5.59 7.71 14.62
C LEU A 190 4.53 6.96 13.79
N ALA A 191 4.85 5.78 13.25
CA ALA A 191 3.87 4.97 12.50
C ALA A 191 2.67 4.55 13.38
N LYS A 192 2.90 4.24 14.65
CA LYS A 192 1.85 3.98 15.65
C LYS A 192 1.00 5.24 15.91
N ASP A 193 1.60 6.41 16.10
CA ASP A 193 0.86 7.67 16.31
C ASP A 193 -0.05 8.02 15.12
N VAL A 194 0.45 7.81 13.88
CA VAL A 194 -0.34 7.96 12.65
C VAL A 194 -1.48 6.93 12.58
N MET A 195 -1.20 5.66 12.90
CA MET A 195 -2.19 4.58 12.90
C MET A 195 -3.34 4.86 13.88
N GLU A 196 -3.06 5.47 15.04
CA GLU A 196 -4.10 5.88 15.99
C GLU A 196 -5.06 6.93 15.43
N ARG A 197 -4.57 7.95 14.71
CA ARG A 197 -5.43 8.98 14.09
C ARG A 197 -6.23 8.42 12.93
N CYS A 198 -5.66 7.47 12.18
CA CYS A 198 -6.35 6.78 11.09
C CYS A 198 -7.63 6.07 11.55
N VAL A 199 -7.68 5.51 12.78
CA VAL A 199 -8.88 4.84 13.34
C VAL A 199 -10.13 5.73 13.24
N HIS A 200 -10.00 7.02 13.53
CA HIS A 200 -11.12 7.96 13.52
C HIS A 200 -11.48 8.39 12.09
N LEU A 201 -10.48 8.71 11.27
CA LEU A 201 -10.66 9.12 9.87
C LEU A 201 -11.20 8.01 8.96
N LEU A 202 -11.06 6.73 9.33
CA LEU A 202 -11.72 5.63 8.63
C LEU A 202 -13.24 5.80 8.55
N SER A 203 -13.87 6.58 9.44
CA SER A 203 -15.32 6.81 9.42
C SER A 203 -15.73 8.20 8.89
N ASP A 204 -14.82 8.92 8.23
CA ASP A 204 -15.15 10.20 7.60
C ASP A 204 -16.19 10.06 6.48
N GLY A 205 -16.99 11.11 6.24
CA GLY A 205 -18.01 11.13 5.20
C GLY A 205 -17.47 11.06 3.76
N SER A 206 -16.26 11.55 3.51
CA SER A 206 -15.65 11.58 2.18
C SER A 206 -15.01 10.25 1.81
N LEU A 207 -15.49 9.62 0.73
CA LEU A 207 -14.89 8.40 0.18
C LEU A 207 -13.40 8.60 -0.17
N ARG A 208 -13.00 9.80 -0.62
CA ARG A 208 -11.60 10.13 -0.91
C ARG A 208 -10.74 10.12 0.35
N VAL A 209 -11.28 10.56 1.49
CA VAL A 209 -10.60 10.49 2.79
C VAL A 209 -10.51 9.03 3.22
N ARG A 210 -11.63 8.29 3.28
CA ARG A 210 -11.63 6.86 3.69
C ARG A 210 -10.65 6.00 2.88
N LEU A 211 -10.60 6.18 1.55
CA LEU A 211 -9.61 5.51 0.69
C LEU A 211 -8.16 5.88 1.05
N LYS A 212 -7.87 7.16 1.24
CA LYS A 212 -6.50 7.60 1.55
C LYS A 212 -6.05 7.20 2.95
N VAL A 213 -6.98 7.13 3.91
CA VAL A 213 -6.73 6.57 5.25
C VAL A 213 -6.36 5.09 5.16
N LEU A 214 -7.05 4.31 4.31
CA LEU A 214 -6.70 2.91 4.07
C LEU A 214 -5.32 2.74 3.41
N ASP A 215 -4.90 3.67 2.54
CA ASP A 215 -3.52 3.69 2.03
C ASP A 215 -2.48 3.95 3.14
N VAL A 216 -2.71 4.97 3.98
CA VAL A 216 -1.81 5.31 5.10
C VAL A 216 -1.73 4.14 6.09
N LEU A 217 -2.88 3.55 6.43
CA LEU A 217 -3.00 2.43 7.35
C LEU A 217 -2.22 1.19 6.89
N GLU A 218 -2.21 0.88 5.59
CA GLU A 218 -1.41 -0.22 5.05
C GLU A 218 0.09 0.02 5.26
N LEU A 219 0.57 1.23 4.98
CA LEU A 219 1.97 1.61 5.20
C LEU A 219 2.33 1.58 6.69
N CYS A 220 1.44 2.03 7.59
CA CYS A 220 1.64 1.92 9.04
C CYS A 220 1.81 0.47 9.49
N VAL A 221 1.03 -0.47 8.93
CA VAL A 221 1.15 -1.92 9.23
C VAL A 221 2.50 -2.45 8.76
N THR A 222 2.98 -2.05 7.57
CA THR A 222 4.31 -2.43 7.07
C THR A 222 5.44 -1.93 7.99
N VAL A 223 5.42 -0.66 8.41
CA VAL A 223 6.44 -0.10 9.32
C VAL A 223 6.38 -0.75 10.72
N LEU A 224 5.19 -1.16 11.17
CA LEU A 224 5.01 -1.82 12.47
C LEU A 224 5.20 -3.34 12.44
N HIS A 225 5.45 -3.96 11.29
CA HIS A 225 5.60 -5.41 11.14
C HIS A 225 6.67 -6.02 12.08
N PRO A 226 7.89 -5.46 12.22
CA PRO A 226 8.89 -5.98 13.16
C PRO A 226 8.49 -5.85 14.63
N HIS A 227 7.56 -4.94 14.95
CA HIS A 227 7.18 -4.57 16.31
C HIS A 227 5.83 -5.17 16.71
N ARG A 228 5.67 -6.49 16.53
CA ARG A 228 4.39 -7.22 16.69
C ARG A 228 3.66 -6.89 18.01
N ASN A 229 4.37 -6.78 19.13
CA ASN A 229 3.81 -6.41 20.45
C ASN A 229 3.01 -5.08 20.44
N HIS A 230 3.36 -4.15 19.55
CA HIS A 230 2.65 -2.88 19.37
C HIS A 230 1.66 -2.89 18.20
N LEU A 231 1.92 -3.71 17.17
CA LEU A 231 0.99 -3.91 16.06
C LEU A 231 -0.30 -4.63 16.48
N LEU A 232 -0.24 -5.66 17.32
CA LEU A 232 -1.43 -6.43 17.71
C LEU A 232 -2.49 -5.59 18.49
N PRO A 233 -2.11 -4.72 19.47
CA PRO A 233 -3.04 -3.75 20.05
C PRO A 233 -3.63 -2.76 19.03
N MET A 234 -2.82 -2.27 18.09
CA MET A 234 -3.31 -1.35 17.04
C MET A 234 -4.26 -2.04 16.07
N ALA A 235 -3.96 -3.27 15.65
CA ALA A 235 -4.85 -4.11 14.85
C ALA A 235 -6.19 -4.35 15.57
N HIS A 236 -6.20 -4.50 16.89
CA HIS A 236 -7.44 -4.55 17.67
C HIS A 236 -8.21 -3.23 17.65
N ARG A 237 -7.54 -2.08 17.86
CA ARG A 237 -8.16 -0.74 17.86
C ARG A 237 -8.74 -0.35 16.50
N VAL A 238 -8.08 -0.76 15.40
CA VAL A 238 -8.52 -0.53 14.02
C VAL A 238 -9.68 -1.46 13.60
N TRP A 239 -9.74 -2.69 14.14
CA TRP A 239 -10.64 -3.75 13.67
C TRP A 239 -12.11 -3.33 13.48
N PRO A 240 -12.80 -2.68 14.43
CA PRO A 240 -14.23 -2.36 14.28
C PRO A 240 -14.50 -1.38 13.12
N ALA A 241 -13.59 -0.42 12.92
CA ALA A 241 -13.68 0.51 11.80
C ALA A 241 -13.43 -0.22 10.47
N LEU A 242 -12.37 -1.03 10.39
CA LEU A 242 -12.03 -1.81 9.19
C LEU A 242 -13.14 -2.79 8.79
N VAL A 243 -13.74 -3.52 9.74
CA VAL A 243 -14.92 -4.39 9.51
C VAL A 243 -16.09 -3.61 8.92
N THR A 244 -16.32 -2.38 9.37
CA THR A 244 -17.37 -1.52 8.80
C THR A 244 -17.05 -1.13 7.36
N ARG A 245 -15.78 -0.86 7.02
CA ARG A 245 -15.33 -0.59 5.64
C ARG A 245 -15.41 -1.82 4.72
N LEU A 246 -15.21 -3.02 5.26
CA LEU A 246 -15.24 -4.29 4.54
C LEU A 246 -16.65 -4.76 4.15
N ILE A 247 -17.69 -4.32 4.88
CA ILE A 247 -19.05 -4.91 4.80
C ILE A 247 -20.11 -3.86 4.46
N SER A 248 -19.94 -2.61 4.89
CA SER A 248 -21.00 -1.60 4.96
C SER A 248 -20.52 -0.23 4.44
N ASP A 249 -19.90 -0.21 3.27
CA ASP A 249 -19.38 1.01 2.63
C ASP A 249 -19.45 0.92 1.09
N ASP A 250 -19.08 2.00 0.41
CA ASP A 250 -18.86 2.04 -1.03
C ASP A 250 -17.92 0.91 -1.48
N PRO A 251 -18.23 0.20 -2.59
CA PRO A 251 -17.43 -0.95 -2.99
C PRO A 251 -15.95 -0.66 -3.35
N LEU A 252 -15.57 0.59 -3.65
CA LEU A 252 -14.16 0.98 -3.76
C LEU A 252 -13.47 0.99 -2.39
N ALA A 253 -14.17 1.42 -1.33
CA ALA A 253 -13.68 1.32 0.04
C ALA A 253 -13.60 -0.15 0.50
N VAL A 254 -14.58 -0.98 0.15
CA VAL A 254 -14.54 -2.44 0.40
C VAL A 254 -13.33 -3.08 -0.29
N LEU A 255 -13.14 -2.80 -1.59
CA LEU A 255 -11.99 -3.27 -2.38
C LEU A 255 -10.66 -2.88 -1.75
N ARG A 256 -10.53 -1.64 -1.25
CA ARG A 256 -9.30 -1.17 -0.62
C ARG A 256 -9.10 -1.77 0.76
N ALA A 257 -10.16 -1.83 1.58
CA ALA A 257 -10.14 -2.40 2.92
C ALA A 257 -9.80 -3.90 2.91
N PHE A 258 -10.22 -4.64 1.88
CA PHE A 258 -9.85 -6.05 1.71
C PHE A 258 -8.34 -6.24 1.47
N LYS A 259 -7.69 -5.34 0.73
CA LYS A 259 -6.21 -5.34 0.60
C LYS A 259 -5.54 -5.09 1.96
N VAL A 260 -6.01 -4.06 2.69
CA VAL A 260 -5.50 -3.77 4.05
C VAL A 260 -5.69 -4.96 4.99
N LEU A 261 -6.81 -5.68 4.90
CA LEU A 261 -7.05 -6.91 5.67
C LEU A 261 -6.03 -8.02 5.32
N CYS A 262 -5.67 -8.19 4.04
CA CYS A 262 -4.66 -9.16 3.63
C CYS A 262 -3.28 -8.81 4.22
N THR A 263 -2.85 -7.55 4.12
CA THR A 263 -1.60 -7.06 4.72
C THR A 263 -1.61 -7.20 6.25
N LEU A 264 -2.72 -6.83 6.91
CA LEU A 264 -2.88 -6.97 8.36
C LEU A 264 -2.84 -8.44 8.81
N ALA A 265 -3.38 -9.38 8.01
CA ALA A 265 -3.30 -10.81 8.28
C ALA A 265 -1.90 -11.38 8.06
N GLN A 266 -1.17 -10.94 7.02
CA GLN A 266 0.23 -11.31 6.81
C GLN A 266 1.10 -10.94 8.01
N SER A 267 0.91 -9.74 8.59
CA SER A 267 1.69 -9.28 9.75
C SER A 267 1.19 -9.84 11.10
N CYS A 268 -0.13 -9.94 11.32
CA CYS A 268 -0.71 -10.31 12.62
C CYS A 268 -0.97 -11.81 12.80
N GLY A 269 -1.12 -12.58 11.71
CA GLY A 269 -1.38 -14.02 11.77
C GLY A 269 -2.69 -14.43 12.46
N ASP A 270 -2.61 -15.55 13.18
CA ASP A 270 -3.67 -16.21 13.94
C ASP A 270 -4.47 -15.29 14.88
N PHE A 271 -3.86 -14.21 15.39
CA PHE A 271 -4.51 -13.19 16.22
C PHE A 271 -5.81 -12.62 15.60
N LEU A 272 -5.91 -12.61 14.27
CA LEU A 272 -7.11 -12.17 13.55
C LEU A 272 -8.08 -13.31 13.19
N ARG A 273 -7.67 -14.59 13.27
CA ARG A 273 -8.43 -15.79 12.87
C ARG A 273 -9.86 -15.76 13.42
N GLN A 274 -10.01 -15.74 14.75
CA GLN A 274 -11.32 -15.78 15.42
C GLN A 274 -12.22 -14.60 15.02
N ARG A 275 -11.62 -13.42 14.78
CA ARG A 275 -12.36 -12.20 14.41
C ARG A 275 -12.80 -12.24 12.95
N PHE A 276 -11.92 -12.66 12.04
CA PHE A 276 -12.22 -12.87 10.63
C PHE A 276 -13.36 -13.89 10.46
N CYS A 277 -13.26 -15.06 11.11
CA CYS A 277 -14.28 -16.11 11.09
C CYS A 277 -15.66 -15.65 11.54
N LYS A 278 -15.71 -14.73 12.50
CA LYS A 278 -16.95 -14.27 13.14
C LYS A 278 -17.57 -13.07 12.41
N ASP A 279 -16.76 -12.06 12.13
CA ASP A 279 -17.25 -10.74 11.74
C ASP A 279 -17.26 -10.56 10.21
N VAL A 280 -16.29 -11.15 9.49
CA VAL A 280 -16.01 -10.85 8.06
C VAL A 280 -16.37 -12.02 7.15
N LEU A 281 -15.82 -13.22 7.40
CA LEU A 281 -15.97 -14.39 6.52
C LEU A 281 -17.43 -14.73 6.19
N PRO A 282 -18.39 -14.78 7.14
CA PRO A 282 -19.77 -15.11 6.82
C PRO A 282 -20.43 -14.08 5.90
N LYS A 283 -20.01 -12.81 6.00
CA LYS A 283 -20.51 -11.71 5.16
C LYS A 283 -19.93 -11.78 3.76
N LEU A 284 -18.61 -11.99 3.63
CA LEU A 284 -17.97 -12.20 2.33
C LEU A 284 -18.58 -13.40 1.58
N THR A 285 -18.72 -14.55 2.24
CA THR A 285 -19.35 -15.74 1.64
C THR A 285 -20.80 -15.47 1.21
N SER A 286 -21.59 -14.78 2.04
CA SER A 286 -22.97 -14.41 1.66
C SER A 286 -23.02 -13.45 0.46
N SER A 287 -22.04 -12.53 0.35
CA SER A 287 -21.92 -11.61 -0.78
C SER A 287 -21.57 -12.36 -2.07
N LEU A 288 -20.52 -13.19 -2.04
CA LEU A 288 -20.10 -14.03 -3.16
C LEU A 288 -21.24 -14.95 -3.65
N LEU A 289 -21.96 -15.61 -2.74
CA LEU A 289 -23.12 -16.45 -3.09
C LEU A 289 -24.26 -15.65 -3.75
N SER A 290 -24.49 -14.40 -3.34
CA SER A 290 -25.48 -13.52 -3.98
C SER A 290 -25.04 -13.01 -5.36
N GLN A 291 -23.73 -12.90 -5.60
CA GLN A 291 -23.15 -12.48 -6.88
C GLN A 291 -22.97 -13.64 -7.87
N ALA A 292 -22.81 -14.87 -7.39
CA ALA A 292 -22.64 -16.09 -8.19
C ALA A 292 -23.64 -16.25 -9.36
N PRO A 293 -24.97 -16.09 -9.20
CA PRO A 293 -25.90 -16.23 -10.33
C PRO A 293 -25.81 -15.11 -11.37
N ALA A 294 -25.19 -13.97 -11.03
CA ALA A 294 -24.93 -12.87 -11.95
C ALA A 294 -23.60 -13.07 -12.70
N SER A 295 -22.55 -13.53 -12.03
CA SER A 295 -21.27 -13.87 -12.67
C SER A 295 -21.34 -15.14 -13.52
N ALA A 296 -22.11 -16.16 -13.11
CA ALA A 296 -22.34 -17.36 -13.93
C ALA A 296 -23.16 -17.11 -15.22
N ARG A 297 -23.69 -15.90 -15.42
CA ARG A 297 -24.42 -15.47 -16.63
C ARG A 297 -23.80 -14.23 -17.28
N ALA A 298 -22.52 -13.96 -16.96
CA ALA A 298 -21.80 -12.79 -17.40
C ALA A 298 -21.34 -12.89 -18.87
N GLY A 299 -21.75 -11.93 -19.69
CA GLY A 299 -21.04 -11.62 -20.94
C GLY A 299 -19.74 -10.85 -20.68
N PRO A 300 -18.86 -10.68 -21.69
CA PRO A 300 -17.52 -10.10 -21.52
C PRO A 300 -17.52 -8.69 -20.89
N VAL A 301 -18.57 -7.91 -21.11
CA VAL A 301 -18.79 -6.57 -20.50
C VAL A 301 -18.73 -6.60 -18.97
N TYR A 302 -19.09 -7.73 -18.34
CA TYR A 302 -19.05 -7.88 -16.88
C TYR A 302 -17.64 -7.67 -16.30
N SER A 303 -16.58 -8.03 -17.02
CA SER A 303 -15.18 -7.86 -16.60
C SER A 303 -14.80 -6.41 -16.27
N HIS A 304 -15.45 -5.43 -16.91
CA HIS A 304 -15.23 -4.02 -16.65
C HIS A 304 -16.00 -3.50 -15.42
N THR A 305 -17.02 -4.23 -14.96
CA THR A 305 -17.86 -3.84 -13.83
C THR A 305 -17.07 -3.84 -12.52
N LEU A 306 -17.52 -3.01 -11.59
CA LEU A 306 -16.98 -2.98 -10.24
C LEU A 306 -17.35 -4.25 -9.44
N ALA A 307 -18.49 -4.90 -9.74
CA ALA A 307 -18.89 -6.15 -9.10
C ALA A 307 -17.90 -7.28 -9.41
N PHE A 308 -17.54 -7.45 -10.69
CA PHE A 308 -16.48 -8.38 -11.09
C PHE A 308 -15.14 -8.09 -10.40
N LYS A 309 -14.73 -6.82 -10.34
CA LYS A 309 -13.46 -6.43 -9.68
C LYS A 309 -13.46 -6.77 -8.19
N LEU A 310 -14.58 -6.60 -7.49
CA LEU A 310 -14.74 -6.99 -6.09
C LEU A 310 -14.71 -8.51 -5.93
N GLN A 311 -15.48 -9.26 -6.74
CA GLN A 311 -15.48 -10.72 -6.73
C GLN A 311 -14.07 -11.28 -7.01
N LEU A 312 -13.36 -10.75 -8.02
CA LEU A 312 -12.01 -11.15 -8.39
C LEU A 312 -11.00 -10.92 -7.25
N VAL A 313 -10.95 -9.72 -6.68
CA VAL A 313 -10.02 -9.37 -5.60
C VAL A 313 -10.28 -10.20 -4.35
N VAL A 314 -11.55 -10.42 -3.99
CA VAL A 314 -11.90 -11.28 -2.84
C VAL A 314 -11.50 -12.73 -3.10
N LEU A 315 -11.81 -13.31 -4.26
CA LEU A 315 -11.45 -14.71 -4.57
C LEU A 315 -9.93 -14.92 -4.66
N GLN A 316 -9.19 -13.98 -5.25
CA GLN A 316 -7.72 -14.05 -5.34
C GLN A 316 -7.04 -13.94 -3.97
N GLY A 317 -7.55 -13.11 -3.06
CA GLY A 317 -6.96 -12.92 -1.73
C GLY A 317 -7.47 -13.89 -0.66
N LEU A 318 -8.66 -14.50 -0.81
CA LEU A 318 -9.26 -15.33 0.24
C LEU A 318 -8.43 -16.59 0.55
N GLY A 319 -7.78 -17.20 -0.45
CA GLY A 319 -6.94 -18.38 -0.24
C GLY A 319 -5.73 -18.09 0.65
N SER A 320 -4.91 -17.11 0.28
CA SER A 320 -3.73 -16.69 1.05
C SER A 320 -4.10 -16.00 2.37
N LEU A 321 -5.25 -15.34 2.46
CA LEU A 321 -5.81 -14.85 3.72
C LEU A 321 -6.14 -15.99 4.68
N CYS A 322 -6.80 -17.06 4.21
CA CYS A 322 -7.09 -18.23 5.02
C CYS A 322 -5.82 -18.97 5.45
N GLU A 323 -4.80 -19.06 4.58
CA GLU A 323 -3.48 -19.60 4.91
C GLU A 323 -2.79 -18.80 6.02
N LYS A 324 -2.68 -17.46 5.89
CA LYS A 324 -2.03 -16.59 6.89
C LYS A 324 -2.79 -16.47 8.21
N LEU A 325 -4.07 -16.85 8.25
CA LEU A 325 -4.87 -16.93 9.47
C LEU A 325 -4.91 -18.35 10.07
N ASP A 326 -4.13 -19.29 9.52
CA ASP A 326 -4.12 -20.72 9.87
C ASP A 326 -5.52 -21.34 9.91
N MET A 327 -6.29 -21.21 8.84
CA MET A 327 -7.65 -21.77 8.71
C MET A 327 -7.67 -23.28 8.38
N GLY A 328 -6.52 -23.97 8.40
CA GLY A 328 -6.35 -25.36 7.98
C GLY A 328 -6.42 -26.41 9.10
N GLU A 329 -6.95 -26.02 10.26
CA GLU A 329 -7.04 -26.81 11.52
C GLU A 329 -8.42 -26.68 12.18
#